data_AF-A0A9D8KWH0-F1
#
_entry.id   AF-A0A9D8KWH0-F1
#
_cell.length_a   1.000
_cell.length_b   1.000
_cell.length_c   1.000
_cell.angle_alpha   90.00
_cell.angle_beta   90.00
_cell.angle_gamma   90.00
#
_symmetry.space_group_name_H-M   'P 1'
#
loop_
_entity.id
_entity.type
_entity.pdbx_description
1 polymer ?
#
loop_
_entity_poly.entity_id
_entity_poly.type
_entity_poly.pdbx_seq_one_letter_code
_entity_poly.pdbx_strand_id
1 'polypeptide(L)'
;MPRFRRWLRWLRWLLALFVALALAGAIAAGALYYVVSSKLPDVQALREVELQEPMYVHASDGKLMAVFGETRRYPIEMKDVPERLKQAFLATEDARFYEHG
;
A
#
# COMPACT_ATOMS: atom_id res chain seq x y z
N MET A 1 11.45 42.82 42.96
CA MET A 1 11.85 42.35 41.61
C MET A 1 10.64 41.89 40.77
N PRO A 2 9.91 42.80 40.09
CA PRO A 2 8.67 42.47 39.36
C PRO A 2 8.88 41.93 37.92
N ARG A 3 10.12 41.88 37.42
CA ARG A 3 10.45 41.37 36.07
C ARG A 3 10.47 39.83 36.02
N PHE A 4 10.92 39.18 37.11
CA PHE A 4 11.02 37.71 37.22
C PHE A 4 9.66 37.01 37.18
N ARG A 5 8.65 37.55 37.88
CA ARG A 5 7.26 37.04 37.84
C ARG A 5 6.62 37.16 36.47
N ARG A 6 6.99 38.17 35.65
CA ARG A 6 6.48 38.31 34.28
C ARG A 6 7.08 37.25 33.36
N TRP A 7 8.40 37.03 33.43
CA TRP A 7 9.09 35.97 32.67
C TRP A 7 8.49 34.58 32.94
N LEU A 8 8.27 34.26 34.21
CA LEU A 8 7.69 32.98 34.61
C LEU A 8 6.25 32.78 34.10
N ARG A 9 5.48 33.87 33.92
CA ARG A 9 4.15 33.81 33.29
C ARG A 9 4.26 33.49 31.79
N TRP A 10 5.15 34.14 31.06
CA TRP A 10 5.36 33.86 29.64
C TRP A 10 5.80 32.42 29.39
N LEU A 11 6.72 31.91 30.22
CA LEU A 11 7.17 30.51 30.12
C LEU A 11 6.02 29.52 30.37
N ARG A 12 5.13 29.79 31.33
CA ARG A 12 3.93 28.96 31.57
C ARG A 12 2.95 28.98 30.40
N TRP A 13 2.76 30.14 29.75
CA TRP A 13 1.92 30.24 28.56
C TRP A 13 2.51 29.50 27.35
N LEU A 14 3.82 29.59 27.15
CA LEU A 14 4.52 28.84 26.10
C LEU A 14 4.42 27.33 26.33
N LEU A 15 4.61 26.87 27.58
CA LEU A 15 4.44 25.46 27.93
C LEU A 15 3.00 25.00 27.72
N ALA A 16 2.00 25.80 28.13
CA ALA A 16 0.60 25.49 27.92
C ALA A 16 0.24 25.39 26.43
N LEU A 17 0.76 26.31 25.61
CA LEU A 17 0.59 26.27 24.16
C LEU A 17 1.24 25.03 23.53
N PHE A 18 2.45 24.68 23.97
CA PHE A 18 3.13 23.47 23.50
C PHE A 18 2.33 22.21 23.83
N VAL A 19 1.85 22.08 25.07
CA VAL A 19 1.02 20.94 25.50
C VAL A 19 -0.28 20.89 24.70
N ALA A 20 -0.94 22.03 24.46
CA ALA A 20 -2.15 22.10 23.66
C ALA A 20 -1.91 21.67 22.20
N LEU A 21 -0.81 22.11 21.59
CA LEU A 21 -0.43 21.71 20.23
C LEU A 21 -0.06 20.23 20.15
N ALA A 22 0.65 19.69 21.14
CA ALA A 22 0.99 18.28 21.21
C ALA A 22 -0.27 17.40 21.33
N LEU A 23 -1.21 17.79 22.19
CA LEU A 23 -2.52 17.13 22.31
C LEU A 23 -3.31 17.20 21.02
N ALA A 24 -3.41 18.38 20.40
CA ALA A 24 -4.08 18.54 19.11
C ALA A 24 -3.43 17.68 18.02
N GLY A 25 -2.10 17.63 17.97
CA GLY A 25 -1.35 16.79 17.04
C GLY A 25 -1.59 15.29 17.27
N ALA A 26 -1.61 14.84 18.51
CA ALA A 26 -1.91 13.45 18.86
C ALA A 26 -3.34 13.06 18.47
N ILE A 27 -4.31 13.94 18.73
CA ILE A 27 -5.71 13.74 18.32
C ILE A 27 -5.82 13.67 16.80
N ALA A 28 -5.17 14.60 16.07
CA ALA A 28 -5.18 14.61 14.62
C ALA A 28 -4.54 13.35 14.03
N ALA A 29 -3.40 12.90 14.56
CA ALA A 29 -2.74 11.67 14.15
C ALA A 29 -3.59 10.43 14.43
N GLY A 30 -4.22 10.36 15.61
CA GLY A 30 -5.11 9.26 15.97
C GLY A 30 -6.37 9.22 15.09
N ALA A 31 -6.96 10.38 14.79
CA ALA A 31 -8.10 10.48 13.88
C ALA A 31 -7.71 10.06 12.45
N LEU A 32 -6.56 10.52 11.95
CA LEU A 32 -6.03 10.11 10.66
C LEU A 32 -5.81 8.59 10.59
N TYR A 33 -5.17 8.04 11.63
CA TYR A 33 -4.95 6.60 11.74
C TYR A 33 -6.27 5.83 11.68
N TYR A 34 -7.27 6.20 12.47
CA TYR A 34 -8.57 5.53 12.48
C TYR A 34 -9.30 5.58 11.13
N VAL A 35 -9.24 6.73 10.44
CA VAL A 35 -9.87 6.91 9.13
C VAL A 35 -9.15 6.14 8.02
N VAL A 36 -7.83 6.01 8.10
CA VAL A 36 -7.04 5.31 7.09
C VAL A 36 -7.03 3.81 7.33
N SER A 37 -6.82 3.37 8.58
CA SER A 37 -6.70 1.95 8.93
C SER A 37 -7.97 1.17 8.59
N SER A 38 -9.14 1.79 8.72
CA SER A 38 -10.43 1.18 8.37
C SER A 38 -10.65 1.01 6.86
N LYS A 39 -9.84 1.68 6.03
CA LYS A 39 -9.91 1.59 4.56
C LYS A 39 -8.84 0.68 3.97
N LEU A 40 -7.87 0.23 4.78
CA LEU A 40 -6.85 -0.67 4.30
C LEU A 40 -7.44 -2.09 4.17
N PRO A 41 -7.25 -2.76 3.03
CA PRO A 41 -7.64 -4.16 2.89
C PRO A 41 -6.87 -5.02 3.87
N ASP A 42 -7.45 -6.16 4.23
CA ASP A 42 -6.75 -7.15 5.05
C ASP A 42 -5.46 -7.59 4.36
N VAL A 43 -4.38 -7.70 5.13
CA VAL A 43 -3.06 -8.10 4.62
C VAL A 43 -3.11 -9.51 4.04
N GLN A 44 -4.00 -10.36 4.56
CA GLN A 44 -4.21 -11.70 4.01
C GLN A 44 -4.80 -11.66 2.60
N ALA A 45 -5.70 -10.72 2.33
CA ALA A 45 -6.27 -10.52 0.98
C ALA A 45 -5.22 -10.07 -0.05
N LEU A 46 -4.08 -9.52 0.40
CA LEU A 46 -2.97 -9.15 -0.49
C LEU A 46 -2.07 -10.35 -0.86
N ARG A 47 -2.12 -11.45 -0.10
CA ARG A 47 -1.34 -12.66 -0.39
C ARG A 47 -2.03 -13.58 -1.40
N GLU A 48 -3.35 -13.62 -1.35
CA GLU A 48 -4.18 -14.48 -2.19
C GLU A 48 -5.01 -13.61 -3.14
N VAL A 49 -4.36 -13.11 -4.19
CA VAL A 49 -5.04 -12.34 -5.24
C VAL A 49 -5.50 -13.30 -6.33
N GLU A 50 -6.81 -13.55 -6.40
CA GLU A 50 -7.42 -14.23 -7.54
C GLU A 50 -7.54 -13.26 -8.71
N LEU A 51 -6.65 -13.42 -9.69
CA LEU A 51 -6.67 -12.64 -10.91
C LEU A 51 -7.75 -13.18 -11.84
N GLN A 52 -8.65 -12.31 -12.29
CA GLN A 52 -9.66 -12.68 -13.30
C GLN A 52 -9.01 -13.26 -14.56
N GLU A 53 -9.52 -14.41 -15.00
CA GLU A 53 -9.19 -15.07 -16.26
C GLU A 53 -10.36 -14.99 -17.23
N PRO A 54 -10.10 -14.85 -18.54
CA PRO A 54 -11.16 -14.84 -19.54
C PRO A 54 -11.76 -16.23 -19.73
N MET A 55 -13.00 -16.26 -20.19
CA MET A 55 -13.70 -17.46 -20.64
C MET A 55 -13.20 -17.88 -22.04
N TYR A 56 -12.93 -19.16 -22.21
CA TYR A 56 -12.51 -19.76 -23.48
C TYR A 56 -13.65 -20.58 -24.08
N VAL A 57 -14.04 -20.27 -25.32
CA VAL A 57 -15.04 -21.04 -26.07
C VAL A 57 -14.35 -21.91 -27.10
N HIS A 58 -14.51 -23.22 -26.98
CA HIS A 58 -13.92 -24.21 -27.88
C HIS A 58 -15.00 -24.86 -28.77
N ALA A 59 -14.61 -25.22 -29.99
CA ALA A 59 -15.41 -26.04 -30.88
C ALA A 59 -15.47 -27.49 -30.38
N SER A 60 -16.38 -28.29 -30.94
CA SER A 60 -16.47 -29.72 -30.61
C SER A 60 -15.23 -30.53 -30.96
N ASP A 61 -14.39 -30.04 -31.89
CA ASP A 61 -13.08 -30.61 -32.23
C ASP A 61 -11.93 -30.09 -31.34
N GLY A 62 -12.24 -29.28 -30.33
CA GLY A 62 -11.27 -28.74 -29.36
C GLY A 62 -10.58 -27.45 -29.80
N LYS A 63 -10.86 -26.90 -30.99
CA LYS A 63 -10.24 -25.64 -31.43
C LYS A 63 -10.81 -24.44 -30.70
N LEU A 64 -9.95 -23.53 -30.25
CA LEU A 64 -10.36 -22.26 -29.64
C LEU A 64 -11.07 -21.38 -30.69
N MET A 65 -12.32 -21.03 -30.43
CA MET A 65 -13.15 -20.20 -31.31
C MET A 65 -13.18 -18.74 -30.85
N ALA A 66 -13.28 -18.51 -29.54
CA ALA A 66 -13.40 -17.17 -28.98
C ALA A 66 -12.91 -17.10 -27.53
N VAL A 67 -12.52 -15.89 -27.11
CA VAL A 67 -12.12 -15.55 -25.75
C VAL A 67 -12.95 -14.37 -25.29
N PHE A 68 -13.66 -14.50 -24.16
CA PHE A 68 -14.54 -13.48 -23.61
C PHE A 68 -14.09 -13.06 -22.20
N GLY A 69 -14.06 -11.76 -21.94
CA GLY A 69 -13.68 -11.21 -20.65
C GLY A 69 -13.13 -9.79 -20.79
N GLU A 70 -13.30 -8.95 -19.77
CA GLU A 70 -12.80 -7.58 -19.79
C GLU A 70 -11.27 -7.52 -19.87
N THR A 71 -10.60 -8.47 -19.24
CA THR A 71 -9.14 -8.56 -19.21
C THR A 71 -8.65 -9.78 -19.97
N ARG A 72 -7.73 -9.57 -20.92
CA ARG A 72 -7.02 -10.64 -21.62
C ARG A 72 -5.81 -11.09 -20.79
N ARG A 73 -6.04 -11.91 -19.78
CA ARG A 73 -5.00 -12.47 -18.90
C ARG A 73 -4.81 -13.95 -19.17
N TYR A 74 -3.55 -14.36 -19.24
CA TYR A 74 -3.16 -15.76 -19.38
C TYR A 74 -2.27 -16.12 -18.18
N PRO A 75 -2.76 -16.96 -17.24
CA PRO A 75 -1.94 -17.40 -16.12
C PRO A 75 -0.76 -18.22 -16.65
N ILE A 76 0.43 -17.97 -16.11
CA ILE A 76 1.63 -18.76 -16.37
C ILE A 76 2.30 -19.03 -15.02
N GLU A 77 2.87 -20.23 -14.86
CA GLU A 77 3.66 -20.50 -13.67
C GLU A 77 4.99 -19.74 -13.74
N MET A 78 5.51 -19.29 -12.59
CA MET A 78 6.77 -18.53 -12.53
C MET A 78 7.96 -19.29 -13.15
N LYS A 79 7.93 -20.63 -13.10
CA LYS A 79 8.95 -21.51 -13.70
C LYS A 79 8.98 -21.45 -15.23
N ASP A 80 7.84 -21.12 -15.84
CA ASP A 80 7.67 -21.06 -17.31
C ASP A 80 8.02 -19.67 -17.86
N VAL A 81 8.24 -18.67 -16.98
CA VAL A 81 8.63 -17.32 -17.39
C VAL A 81 10.10 -17.34 -17.86
N PRO A 82 10.40 -16.87 -19.09
CA PRO A 82 11.76 -16.81 -19.59
C PRO A 82 12.69 -16.01 -18.68
N GLU A 83 13.90 -16.53 -18.42
CA GLU A 83 14.85 -15.89 -17.51
C GLU A 83 15.15 -14.44 -17.91
N ARG A 84 15.36 -14.19 -19.21
CA ARG A 84 15.62 -12.84 -19.72
C ARG A 84 14.46 -11.88 -19.46
N LEU A 85 13.22 -12.36 -19.45
CA LEU A 85 12.05 -11.54 -19.15
C LEU A 85 11.99 -11.19 -17.67
N LYS A 86 12.22 -12.17 -16.78
CA LYS A 86 12.31 -11.93 -15.32
C LYS A 86 13.38 -10.88 -15.01
N GLN A 87 14.57 -11.03 -15.57
CA GLN A 87 15.67 -10.09 -15.38
C GLN A 87 15.36 -8.68 -15.92
N ALA A 88 14.66 -8.57 -17.05
CA ALA A 88 14.26 -7.27 -17.60
C ALA A 88 13.29 -6.51 -16.68
N PHE A 89 12.29 -7.20 -16.11
CA PHE A 89 11.39 -6.62 -15.13
C PHE A 89 12.11 -6.20 -13.85
N LEU A 90 12.96 -7.08 -13.29
CA LEU A 90 13.74 -6.77 -12.09
C LEU A 90 14.67 -5.58 -12.30
N ALA A 91 15.39 -5.54 -13.41
CA ALA A 91 16.26 -4.42 -13.73
C ALA A 91 15.52 -3.07 -13.88
N THR A 92 14.23 -3.10 -14.25
CA THR A 92 13.40 -1.91 -14.44
C THR A 92 12.76 -1.44 -13.14
N GLU A 93 12.21 -2.35 -12.35
CA GLU A 93 11.40 -2.03 -11.16
C GLU A 93 12.21 -2.11 -9.85
N ASP A 94 12.88 -3.24 -9.60
CA ASP A 94 13.72 -3.45 -8.41
C ASP A 94 14.79 -4.53 -8.65
N ALA A 95 16.03 -4.09 -8.87
CA ALA A 95 17.15 -4.98 -9.14
C ALA A 95 17.55 -5.85 -7.93
N ARG A 96 17.14 -5.47 -6.72
CA ARG A 96 17.46 -6.18 -5.47
C ARG A 96 16.23 -6.87 -4.88
N PHE A 97 15.17 -7.06 -5.68
CA PHE A 97 13.91 -7.65 -5.23
C PHE A 97 14.10 -8.92 -4.38
N TYR A 98 15.01 -9.82 -4.78
CA TYR A 98 15.29 -11.07 -4.06
C TYR A 98 16.15 -10.92 -2.80
N GLU A 99 16.75 -9.75 -2.57
CA GLU A 99 17.50 -9.42 -1.35
C GLU A 99 16.57 -8.84 -0.25
N HIS A 100 15.43 -8.31 -0.65
CA HIS A 100 14.39 -7.79 0.24
C HIS A 100 13.54 -8.95 0.79
N GLY A 101 14.08 -9.71 1.73
CA GLY A 101 13.38 -10.77 2.48
C GLY A 101 13.17 -10.40 3.95
#